data_AF-A0A7S3JJB3-F1
#
_entry.id   AF-A0A7S3JJB3-F1
#
_cell.length_a   1.000
_cell.length_b   1.000
_cell.length_c   1.000
_cell.angle_alpha   90.00
_cell.angle_beta   90.00
_cell.angle_gamma   90.00
#
_symmetry.space_group_name_H-M   'P 1'
#
loop_
_entity.id
_entity.type
_entity.pdbx_description
1 polymer ?
#
loop_
_entity_poly.entity_id
_entity_poly.type
_entity_poly.pdbx_seq_one_letter_code
_entity_poly.pdbx_strand_id
1 'polypeptide(L)'
;LEQPNTKEIYNEETKDNNNNLHIEKLSTNKAPKCSEKALNNTEENYGEENNEEEKCPPAANTDCPTSLQDAAKGCILGAFIGDAAGAPLEFIEREITDDEVDQALAFEGGGVHEVEPGQVTDDSEMALALLRGLLRSGYGSVNQLAIAEEYVKWYLSEPFDVGATTYNAVDRLYRALNKHNKEASLQRAIRDIAKVNSKSQSNGC
;
A
#
# COMPACT_ATOMS: atom_id res chain seq x y z
N LEU A 1 19.79 19.65 4.21
CA LEU A 1 19.49 20.24 2.89
C LEU A 1 18.08 20.78 2.99
N GLU A 2 17.92 22.09 3.11
CA GLU A 2 16.60 22.72 3.30
C GLU A 2 15.76 22.59 2.02
N GLN A 3 14.56 22.02 2.16
CA GLN A 3 13.54 21.95 1.12
C GLN A 3 12.96 23.36 0.89
N PRO A 4 12.74 23.81 -0.37
CA PRO A 4 12.23 25.15 -0.64
C PRO A 4 10.76 25.30 -0.23
N ASN A 5 10.47 26.39 0.48
CA ASN A 5 9.16 26.80 0.98
C ASN A 5 8.20 27.13 -0.18
N THR A 6 7.16 26.32 -0.41
CA THR A 6 6.19 26.41 -1.51
C THR A 6 4.98 27.31 -1.24
N LYS A 7 5.03 28.18 -0.22
CA LYS A 7 3.87 28.98 0.26
C LYS A 7 3.30 30.06 -0.67
N GLU A 8 3.68 30.16 -1.94
CA GLU A 8 3.20 31.23 -2.83
C GLU A 8 2.66 30.76 -4.19
N ILE A 9 1.87 29.66 -4.27
CA ILE A 9 1.12 29.38 -5.52
C ILE A 9 -0.24 28.72 -5.25
N TYR A 10 -1.07 29.19 -4.32
CA TYR A 10 -2.49 28.79 -4.29
C TYR A 10 -3.37 29.93 -3.79
N ASN A 11 -3.70 30.85 -4.68
CA ASN A 11 -4.86 31.73 -4.56
C ASN A 11 -5.20 32.24 -5.96
N GLU A 12 -6.03 31.49 -6.68
CA GLU A 12 -7.12 32.02 -7.51
C GLU A 12 -7.81 30.87 -8.27
N GLU A 13 -9.13 30.98 -8.39
CA GLU A 13 -10.04 30.17 -9.23
C GLU A 13 -10.54 28.83 -8.67
N THR A 14 -11.47 28.90 -7.71
CA THR A 14 -12.66 28.02 -7.74
C THR A 14 -13.93 28.82 -7.52
N LYS A 15 -14.56 29.25 -8.62
CA LYS A 15 -15.99 29.56 -8.66
C LYS A 15 -16.64 28.60 -9.65
N ASP A 16 -17.74 28.03 -9.18
CA ASP A 16 -18.77 27.31 -9.91
C ASP A 16 -18.41 25.94 -10.52
N ASN A 17 -18.91 24.88 -9.86
CA ASN A 17 -19.79 23.91 -10.52
C ASN A 17 -20.46 22.98 -9.48
N ASN A 18 -21.68 23.36 -9.11
CA ASN A 18 -22.64 22.47 -8.45
C ASN A 18 -22.98 21.31 -9.39
N ASN A 19 -22.57 20.08 -9.05
CA ASN A 19 -23.15 18.87 -9.62
C ASN A 19 -23.53 17.91 -8.49
N ASN A 20 -24.80 18.01 -8.09
CA ASN A 20 -25.50 17.07 -7.22
C ASN A 20 -25.65 15.73 -7.96
N LEU A 21 -24.89 14.70 -7.56
CA LEU A 21 -25.09 13.33 -8.03
C LEU A 21 -25.91 12.55 -7.00
N HIS A 22 -27.13 12.24 -7.42
CA HIS A 22 -28.13 11.41 -6.75
C HIS A 22 -27.60 9.97 -6.60
N ILE A 23 -27.50 9.48 -5.36
CA ILE A 23 -27.11 8.09 -5.08
C ILE A 23 -28.34 7.20 -5.21
N GLU A 24 -28.50 6.54 -6.36
CA GLU A 24 -29.38 5.39 -6.49
C GLU A 24 -28.73 4.15 -5.85
N LYS A 25 -29.48 3.50 -4.96
CA LYS A 25 -29.10 2.22 -4.33
C LYS A 25 -29.07 1.11 -5.39
N LEU A 26 -27.88 0.65 -5.75
CA LEU A 26 -27.72 -0.55 -6.58
C LEU A 26 -27.91 -1.82 -5.73
N SER A 27 -28.96 -2.55 -6.12
CA SER A 27 -29.36 -3.89 -5.68
C SER A 27 -28.22 -4.90 -5.75
N THR A 28 -28.16 -5.77 -4.73
CA THR A 28 -27.20 -6.87 -4.57
C THR A 28 -27.33 -7.88 -5.72
N ASN A 29 -26.36 -7.90 -6.63
CA ASN A 29 -26.20 -9.00 -7.57
C ASN A 29 -25.16 -10.00 -7.03
N LYS A 30 -25.66 -11.22 -6.82
CA LYS A 30 -25.02 -12.39 -6.22
C LYS A 30 -23.88 -12.89 -7.11
N ALA A 31 -22.67 -13.06 -6.56
CA ALA A 31 -21.54 -13.67 -7.25
C ALA A 31 -21.79 -15.17 -7.55
N PRO A 32 -21.31 -15.72 -8.68
CA PRO A 32 -21.48 -17.14 -9.01
C PRO A 32 -20.59 -18.03 -8.14
N LYS A 33 -21.13 -19.18 -7.72
CA LYS A 33 -20.43 -20.22 -6.94
C LYS A 33 -19.42 -20.96 -7.83
N CYS A 34 -18.15 -20.98 -7.42
CA CYS A 34 -17.16 -21.94 -7.94
C CYS A 34 -17.43 -23.34 -7.33
N SER A 35 -17.35 -24.37 -8.17
CA SER A 35 -17.61 -25.77 -7.81
C SER A 35 -16.40 -26.42 -7.14
N GLU A 36 -16.59 -26.91 -5.91
CA GLU A 36 -15.69 -27.88 -5.26
C GLU A 36 -15.71 -29.20 -6.02
N LYS A 37 -14.53 -29.72 -6.38
CA LYS A 37 -14.33 -31.14 -6.70
C LYS A 37 -13.37 -31.75 -5.70
N ALA A 38 -13.90 -32.77 -5.04
CA ALA A 38 -13.32 -33.71 -4.09
C ALA A 38 -11.86 -34.11 -4.36
N LEU A 39 -11.06 -34.13 -3.29
CA LEU A 39 -9.92 -35.02 -3.14
C LEU A 39 -10.28 -36.02 -2.04
N ASN A 40 -10.39 -37.28 -2.43
CA ASN A 40 -10.70 -38.40 -1.56
C ASN A 40 -9.44 -38.92 -0.86
N ASN A 41 -9.65 -39.38 0.38
CA ASN A 41 -8.69 -40.00 1.29
C ASN A 41 -7.98 -41.23 0.71
N THR A 42 -6.73 -41.43 1.15
CA THR A 42 -6.15 -42.76 1.38
C THR A 42 -5.39 -42.72 2.71
N GLU A 43 -5.96 -43.39 3.71
CA GLU A 43 -5.29 -43.72 4.97
C GLU A 43 -4.34 -44.90 4.72
N GLU A 44 -3.07 -44.76 5.10
CA GLU A 44 -2.18 -45.90 5.36
C GLU A 44 -1.64 -45.78 6.78
N ASN A 45 -1.67 -46.92 7.46
CA ASN A 45 -1.56 -47.12 8.89
C ASN A 45 -0.18 -47.76 9.18
N TYR A 46 0.65 -47.15 10.03
CA TYR A 46 1.87 -47.78 10.56
C TYR A 46 2.17 -47.31 11.99
N GLY A 47 2.08 -48.28 12.92
CA GLY A 47 3.09 -48.53 13.96
C GLY A 47 3.18 -47.62 15.17
N GLU A 48 2.73 -48.11 16.32
CA GLU A 48 3.08 -47.63 17.66
C GLU A 48 4.55 -47.97 17.99
N GLU A 49 5.38 -46.98 18.35
CA GLU A 49 6.47 -47.17 19.31
C GLU A 49 6.62 -45.90 20.19
N ASN A 50 6.63 -46.13 21.50
CA ASN A 50 6.77 -45.12 22.55
C ASN A 50 8.25 -44.72 22.72
N ASN A 51 8.56 -43.43 22.76
CA ASN A 51 9.69 -42.89 23.52
C ASN A 51 9.38 -41.44 23.96
N GLU A 52 9.64 -41.17 25.23
CA GLU A 52 9.41 -39.92 25.93
C GLU A 52 10.43 -38.84 25.49
N GLU A 53 10.03 -37.88 24.67
CA GLU A 53 10.82 -36.66 24.38
C GLU A 53 9.93 -35.40 24.41
N GLU A 54 10.40 -34.41 25.16
CA GLU A 54 9.96 -33.02 25.36
C GLU A 54 8.56 -32.61 24.85
N LYS A 55 7.70 -32.23 25.81
CA LYS A 55 6.40 -31.62 25.56
C LYS A 55 6.55 -30.22 24.93
N CYS A 56 6.64 -30.18 23.60
CA CYS A 56 6.30 -29.02 22.80
C CYS A 56 4.89 -28.55 23.20
N PRO A 57 4.62 -27.24 23.38
CA PRO A 57 3.25 -26.76 23.58
C PRO A 57 2.37 -27.30 22.45
N PRO A 58 1.10 -27.70 22.73
CA PRO A 58 0.25 -28.26 21.71
C PRO A 58 0.20 -27.26 20.55
N ALA A 59 0.67 -27.70 19.39
CA ALA A 59 0.60 -26.95 18.15
C ALA A 59 -0.82 -26.39 18.07
N ALA A 60 -0.94 -25.05 18.09
CA ALA A 60 -2.21 -24.41 17.85
C ALA A 60 -2.74 -25.01 16.56
N ASN A 61 -3.95 -25.58 16.61
CA ASN A 61 -4.60 -26.21 15.48
C ASN A 61 -4.63 -25.24 14.28
N THR A 62 -3.65 -25.32 13.39
CA THR A 62 -3.49 -24.47 12.20
C THR A 62 -3.90 -25.24 10.95
N ASP A 63 -5.10 -25.81 10.96
CA ASP A 63 -5.74 -26.34 9.77
C ASP A 63 -7.05 -25.58 9.50
N CYS A 64 -6.91 -24.33 9.07
CA CYS A 64 -7.91 -23.70 8.23
C CYS A 64 -7.17 -23.18 7.00
N PRO A 65 -7.42 -23.69 5.78
CA PRO A 65 -6.91 -23.03 4.59
C PRO A 65 -7.49 -21.62 4.59
N THR A 66 -6.63 -20.63 4.82
CA THR A 66 -7.00 -19.22 4.76
C THR A 66 -7.63 -19.00 3.39
N SER A 67 -8.86 -18.50 3.37
CA SER A 67 -9.52 -18.24 2.10
C SER A 67 -8.64 -17.28 1.28
N LEU A 68 -8.72 -17.33 -0.06
CA LEU A 68 -8.00 -16.36 -0.90
C LEU A 68 -8.31 -14.91 -0.47
N GLN A 69 -9.53 -14.68 0.01
CA GLN A 69 -9.94 -13.38 0.54
C GLN A 69 -9.20 -13.01 1.82
N ASP A 70 -9.03 -13.95 2.76
CA ASP A 70 -8.29 -13.71 3.99
C ASP A 70 -6.80 -13.53 3.75
N ALA A 71 -6.22 -14.31 2.82
CA ALA A 71 -4.85 -14.12 2.38
C ALA A 71 -4.65 -12.73 1.73
N ALA A 72 -5.57 -12.29 0.87
CA ALA A 72 -5.50 -10.96 0.26
C ALA A 72 -5.62 -9.84 1.30
N LYS A 73 -6.55 -9.96 2.27
CA LYS A 73 -6.67 -9.01 3.38
C LYS A 73 -5.42 -9.00 4.25
N GLY A 74 -4.90 -10.18 4.61
CA GLY A 74 -3.69 -10.33 5.41
C GLY A 74 -2.46 -9.74 4.72
N CYS A 75 -2.37 -9.83 3.39
CA CYS A 75 -1.30 -9.20 2.61
C CYS A 75 -1.34 -7.66 2.74
N ILE A 76 -2.50 -7.04 2.55
CA ILE A 76 -2.66 -5.58 2.66
C ILE A 76 -2.43 -5.12 4.10
N LEU A 77 -3.08 -5.77 5.07
CA LEU A 77 -2.94 -5.40 6.48
C LEU A 77 -1.53 -5.64 7.00
N GLY A 78 -0.91 -6.75 6.62
CA GLY A 78 0.47 -7.08 6.99
C GLY A 78 1.48 -6.06 6.44
N ALA A 79 1.28 -5.58 5.21
CA ALA A 79 2.09 -4.48 4.67
C ALA A 79 1.96 -3.21 5.52
N PHE A 80 0.74 -2.83 5.91
CA PHE A 80 0.51 -1.60 6.69
C PHE A 80 1.02 -1.72 8.13
N ILE A 81 0.89 -2.91 8.72
CA ILE A 81 1.44 -3.23 10.03
C ILE A 81 2.97 -3.17 9.98
N GLY A 82 3.58 -3.73 8.93
CA GLY A 82 5.04 -3.71 8.75
C GLY A 82 5.59 -2.30 8.56
N ASP A 83 4.91 -1.47 7.78
CA ASP A 83 5.20 -0.04 7.62
C ASP A 83 5.17 0.68 8.98
N ALA A 84 4.04 0.66 9.68
CA ALA A 84 3.90 1.37 10.95
C ALA A 84 4.88 0.89 12.04
N ALA A 85 5.19 -0.41 12.08
CA ALA A 85 6.20 -0.95 13.00
C ALA A 85 7.64 -0.62 12.55
N GLY A 86 7.89 -0.52 11.25
CA GLY A 86 9.22 -0.24 10.70
C GLY A 86 9.61 1.23 10.77
N ALA A 87 8.64 2.14 10.64
CA ALA A 87 8.88 3.58 10.56
C ALA A 87 9.72 4.17 11.72
N PRO A 88 9.53 3.78 13.00
CA PRO A 88 10.37 4.28 14.10
C PRO A 88 11.85 3.87 14.00
N LEU A 89 12.14 2.78 13.28
CA LEU A 89 13.47 2.19 13.15
C LEU A 89 14.22 2.65 11.90
N GLU A 90 13.61 3.50 11.09
CA GLU A 90 14.17 3.95 9.82
C GLU A 90 15.45 4.79 10.03
N PHE A 91 16.44 4.58 9.14
CA PHE A 91 17.73 5.28 9.12
C PHE A 91 18.61 5.18 10.38
N ILE A 92 18.32 4.24 11.29
CA ILE A 92 19.24 3.93 12.39
C ILE A 92 20.50 3.25 11.81
N GLU A 93 21.62 3.97 11.82
CA GLU A 93 22.90 3.48 11.27
C GLU A 93 23.65 2.51 12.21
N ARG A 94 23.22 2.42 13.47
CA ARG A 94 23.79 1.50 14.48
C ARG A 94 22.96 0.23 14.60
N GLU A 95 23.46 -0.74 15.37
CA GLU A 95 22.65 -1.88 15.76
C GLU A 95 21.40 -1.42 16.52
N ILE A 96 20.26 -1.95 16.11
CA ILE A 96 18.96 -1.77 16.77
C ILE A 96 18.93 -2.69 17.98
N THR A 97 18.51 -2.15 19.12
CA THR A 97 18.41 -2.88 20.39
C THR A 97 17.09 -3.61 20.52
N ASP A 98 17.04 -4.66 21.35
CA ASP A 98 15.81 -5.42 21.61
C ASP A 98 14.69 -4.50 22.16
N ASP A 99 15.04 -3.55 23.04
CA ASP A 99 14.09 -2.57 23.58
C ASP A 99 13.45 -1.69 22.48
N GLU A 100 14.22 -1.30 21.46
CA GLU A 100 13.70 -0.53 20.31
C GLU A 100 12.79 -1.37 19.43
N VAL A 101 13.11 -2.65 19.23
CA VAL A 101 12.25 -3.59 18.51
C VAL A 101 10.94 -3.79 19.27
N ASP A 102 11.00 -3.95 20.60
CA ASP A 102 9.81 -4.12 21.44
C ASP A 102 8.89 -2.88 21.39
N GLN A 103 9.46 -1.67 21.45
CA GLN A 103 8.70 -0.41 21.31
C GLN A 103 8.07 -0.27 19.91
N ALA A 104 8.81 -0.62 18.87
CA ALA A 104 8.33 -0.61 17.49
C ALA A 104 7.16 -1.59 17.29
N LEU A 105 7.27 -2.81 17.82
CA LEU A 105 6.21 -3.83 17.78
C LEU A 105 5.01 -3.49 18.68
N ALA A 106 5.20 -2.64 19.68
CA ALA A 106 4.12 -2.03 20.47
C ALA A 106 3.46 -0.82 19.77
N PHE A 107 3.94 -0.43 18.59
CA PHE A 107 3.45 0.70 17.80
C PHE A 107 3.50 2.03 18.55
N GLU A 108 4.55 2.29 19.34
CA GLU A 108 4.65 3.52 20.13
C GLU A 108 4.97 4.77 19.29
N GLY A 109 5.37 4.62 18.03
CA GLY A 109 5.71 5.72 17.13
C GLY A 109 7.15 6.23 17.29
N GLY A 110 7.41 7.48 16.90
CA GLY A 110 8.72 8.13 16.99
C GLY A 110 9.54 8.09 15.70
N GLY A 111 10.83 7.77 15.79
CA GLY A 111 11.75 7.75 14.64
C GLY A 111 12.09 9.14 14.10
N VAL A 112 12.78 9.17 12.95
CA VAL A 112 13.22 10.43 12.31
C VAL A 112 12.05 11.30 11.84
N HIS A 113 10.91 10.69 11.56
CA HIS A 113 9.69 11.34 11.08
C HIS A 113 8.71 11.71 12.20
N GLU A 114 9.03 11.40 13.47
CA GLU A 114 8.16 11.64 14.64
C GLU A 114 6.73 11.10 14.43
N VAL A 115 6.61 9.89 13.88
CA VAL A 115 5.31 9.29 13.58
C VAL A 115 4.51 9.03 14.86
N GLU A 116 3.20 9.24 14.81
CA GLU A 116 2.29 8.93 15.91
C GLU A 116 2.15 7.41 16.12
N PRO A 117 1.67 6.95 17.29
CA PRO A 117 1.44 5.54 17.54
C PRO A 117 0.60 4.85 16.45
N GLY A 118 1.20 3.88 15.75
CA GLY A 118 0.56 3.14 14.65
C GLY A 118 0.33 3.92 13.36
N GLN A 119 0.91 5.13 13.22
CA GLN A 119 0.86 5.88 11.97
C GLN A 119 1.71 5.20 10.90
N VAL A 120 1.15 5.12 9.69
CA VAL A 120 1.80 4.58 8.49
C VAL A 120 2.51 5.67 7.69
N THR A 121 3.44 5.31 6.81
CA THR A 121 4.20 6.24 5.94
C THR A 121 3.78 6.15 4.47
N ASP A 122 4.62 6.66 3.57
CA ASP A 122 4.37 6.68 2.14
C ASP A 122 4.12 5.29 1.55
N ASP A 123 4.73 4.24 2.09
CA ASP A 123 4.51 2.84 1.70
C ASP A 123 3.02 2.45 1.71
N SER A 124 2.34 2.64 2.84
CA SER A 124 0.91 2.33 2.95
C SER A 124 0.02 3.36 2.26
N GLU A 125 0.36 4.64 2.33
CA GLU A 125 -0.43 5.71 1.72
C GLU A 125 -0.48 5.56 0.20
N MET A 126 0.66 5.28 -0.44
CA MET A 126 0.75 5.00 -1.87
C MET A 126 0.07 3.68 -2.24
N ALA A 127 0.21 2.63 -1.42
CA ALA A 127 -0.53 1.39 -1.62
C ALA A 127 -2.06 1.62 -1.60
N LEU A 128 -2.54 2.47 -0.69
CA LEU A 128 -3.96 2.86 -0.63
C LEU A 128 -4.39 3.69 -1.85
N ALA A 129 -3.54 4.61 -2.33
CA ALA A 129 -3.78 5.34 -3.57
C ALA A 129 -3.90 4.40 -4.78
N LEU A 130 -3.02 3.40 -4.88
CA LEU A 130 -3.09 2.36 -5.91
C LEU A 130 -4.40 1.57 -5.83
N LEU A 131 -4.78 1.11 -4.63
CA LEU A 131 -6.03 0.37 -4.42
C LEU A 131 -7.25 1.19 -4.84
N ARG A 132 -7.30 2.48 -4.50
CA ARG A 132 -8.37 3.41 -4.95
C ARG A 132 -8.40 3.52 -6.48
N GLY A 133 -7.23 3.62 -7.13
CA GLY A 133 -7.13 3.67 -8.58
C GLY A 133 -7.60 2.38 -9.26
N LEU A 134 -7.26 1.21 -8.70
CA LEU A 134 -7.73 -0.09 -9.18
C LEU A 134 -9.25 -0.25 -9.02
N LEU A 135 -9.82 0.17 -7.89
CA LEU A 135 -11.27 0.15 -7.69
C LEU A 135 -12.01 1.03 -8.72
N ARG A 136 -11.43 2.19 -9.08
CA ARG A 136 -11.95 3.08 -10.14
C ARG A 136 -11.79 2.50 -11.54
N SER A 137 -10.86 1.56 -11.74
CA SER A 137 -10.59 0.92 -13.03
C SER A 137 -11.68 -0.07 -13.45
N GLY A 138 -12.39 -0.64 -12.48
CA GLY A 138 -13.34 -1.76 -12.69
C GLY A 138 -12.70 -3.12 -12.45
N TYR A 139 -13.53 -4.15 -12.25
CA TYR A 139 -13.05 -5.51 -11.96
C TYR A 139 -12.33 -6.11 -13.19
N GLY A 140 -11.10 -6.57 -12.99
CA GLY A 140 -10.30 -7.21 -14.03
C GLY A 140 -9.65 -6.25 -15.03
N SER A 141 -9.67 -4.94 -14.77
CA SER A 141 -9.08 -3.90 -15.62
C SER A 141 -8.09 -3.03 -14.83
N VAL A 142 -7.14 -2.45 -15.55
CA VAL A 142 -6.18 -1.48 -15.02
C VAL A 142 -6.28 -0.20 -15.84
N ASN A 143 -6.71 0.89 -15.20
CA ASN A 143 -6.74 2.22 -15.78
C ASN A 143 -5.59 3.05 -15.18
N GLN A 144 -4.53 3.23 -15.98
CA GLN A 144 -3.34 3.97 -15.56
C GLN A 144 -3.65 5.44 -15.22
N LEU A 145 -4.60 6.07 -15.91
CA LEU A 145 -5.01 7.44 -15.62
C LEU A 145 -5.69 7.53 -14.25
N ALA A 146 -6.57 6.58 -13.91
CA ALA A 146 -7.23 6.55 -12.61
C ALA A 146 -6.22 6.37 -11.46
N ILE A 147 -5.23 5.50 -11.64
CA ILE A 147 -4.14 5.29 -10.67
C ILE A 147 -3.27 6.54 -10.55
N ALA A 148 -2.85 7.13 -11.67
CA ALA A 148 -2.05 8.35 -11.67
C ALA A 148 -2.76 9.52 -10.98
N GLU A 149 -4.08 9.64 -11.15
CA GLU A 149 -4.89 10.64 -10.45
C GLU A 149 -4.92 10.42 -8.93
N GLU A 150 -4.98 9.18 -8.45
CA GLU A 150 -4.92 8.92 -7.00
C GLU A 150 -3.52 9.19 -6.43
N TYR A 151 -2.44 8.85 -7.14
CA TYR A 151 -1.08 9.24 -6.71
C TYR A 151 -0.90 10.75 -6.68
N VAL A 152 -1.42 11.48 -7.67
CA VAL A 152 -1.36 12.94 -7.67
C VAL A 152 -2.17 13.55 -6.54
N LYS A 153 -3.33 12.97 -6.18
CA LYS A 153 -4.09 13.41 -5.00
C LYS A 153 -3.30 13.22 -3.71
N TRP A 154 -2.66 12.07 -3.53
CA TRP A 154 -1.78 11.81 -2.40
C TRP A 154 -0.60 12.79 -2.36
N TYR A 155 0.06 13.03 -3.49
CA TYR A 155 1.13 14.02 -3.56
C TYR A 155 0.68 15.43 -3.19
N LEU A 156 -0.53 15.84 -3.62
CA LEU A 156 -1.11 17.14 -3.30
C LEU A 156 -1.62 17.25 -1.85
N SER A 157 -1.71 16.15 -1.09
CA SER A 157 -1.97 16.21 0.35
C SER A 157 -0.73 16.52 1.18
N GLU A 158 0.41 16.79 0.52
CA GLU A 158 1.68 17.14 1.16
C GLU A 158 2.12 16.07 2.18
N PRO A 159 2.37 14.82 1.73
CA PRO A 159 2.78 13.74 2.62
C PRO A 159 4.10 14.10 3.31
N PHE A 160 4.21 13.74 4.59
CA PHE A 160 5.38 14.08 5.41
C PHE A 160 6.63 13.31 4.96
N ASP A 161 6.44 12.15 4.34
CA ASP A 161 7.49 11.34 3.76
C ASP A 161 7.21 11.07 2.27
N VAL A 162 8.26 11.18 1.46
CA VAL A 162 8.24 10.88 0.04
C VAL A 162 9.67 10.74 -0.48
N GLY A 163 10.01 9.53 -0.93
CA GLY A 163 11.30 9.29 -1.56
C GLY A 163 11.54 10.17 -2.81
N ALA A 164 12.78 10.62 -3.03
CA ALA A 164 13.11 11.53 -4.13
C ALA A 164 12.71 11.00 -5.52
N THR A 165 12.82 9.69 -5.74
CA THR A 165 12.41 9.04 -6.99
C THR A 165 10.90 9.13 -7.20
N THR A 166 10.15 8.88 -6.13
CA THR A 166 8.68 8.99 -6.08
C THR A 166 8.25 10.43 -6.30
N TYR A 167 8.82 11.38 -5.56
CA TYR A 167 8.56 12.82 -5.73
C TYR A 167 8.70 13.24 -7.20
N ASN A 168 9.84 12.91 -7.82
CA ASN A 168 10.12 13.26 -9.20
C ASN A 168 9.14 12.59 -10.19
N ALA A 169 8.70 11.37 -9.90
CA ALA A 169 7.71 10.69 -10.72
C ALA A 169 6.34 11.37 -10.61
N VAL A 170 5.85 11.59 -9.39
CA VAL A 170 4.50 12.10 -9.16
C VAL A 170 4.36 13.58 -9.52
N ASP A 171 5.40 14.41 -9.33
CA ASP A 171 5.42 15.80 -9.87
C ASP A 171 5.24 15.82 -11.40
N ARG A 172 5.90 14.89 -12.11
CA ARG A 172 5.74 14.77 -13.57
C ARG A 172 4.34 14.30 -13.96
N LEU A 173 3.75 13.39 -13.18
CA LEU A 173 2.35 12.99 -13.36
C LEU A 173 1.43 14.19 -13.15
N TYR A 174 1.58 14.93 -12.05
CA TYR A 174 0.80 16.13 -11.75
C TYR A 174 0.83 17.14 -12.91
N ARG A 175 2.02 17.49 -13.41
CA ARG A 175 2.19 18.38 -14.57
C ARG A 175 1.52 17.83 -15.84
N ALA A 176 1.50 16.52 -16.03
CA ALA A 176 0.85 15.89 -17.17
C ALA A 176 -0.68 15.91 -17.06
N LEU A 177 -1.22 15.68 -15.87
CA LEU A 177 -2.66 15.66 -15.60
C LEU A 177 -3.31 17.06 -15.62
N ASN A 178 -2.52 18.13 -15.51
CA ASN A 178 -2.98 19.51 -15.69
C ASN A 178 -3.06 19.97 -17.15
N LYS A 179 -2.78 19.09 -18.12
CA LYS A 179 -2.89 19.42 -19.56
C LYS A 179 -4.26 19.03 -20.13
N HIS A 180 -4.68 19.73 -21.18
CA HIS A 180 -5.97 19.48 -21.85
C HIS A 180 -6.16 18.03 -22.30
N ASN A 181 -5.11 17.39 -22.84
CA ASN A 181 -5.15 15.96 -23.19
C ASN A 181 -4.34 15.16 -22.15
N LYS A 182 -5.02 14.76 -21.07
CA LYS A 182 -4.42 14.03 -19.94
C LYS A 182 -3.84 12.69 -20.37
N GLU A 183 -4.57 11.90 -21.16
CA GLU A 183 -4.16 10.55 -21.54
C GLU A 183 -2.86 10.54 -22.35
N ALA A 184 -2.78 11.36 -23.41
CA ALA A 184 -1.56 11.46 -24.20
C ALA A 184 -0.38 12.04 -23.40
N SER A 185 -0.66 12.97 -22.48
CA SER A 185 0.35 13.56 -21.61
C SER A 185 0.87 12.56 -20.58
N LEU A 186 0.00 11.73 -20.01
CA LEU A 186 0.32 10.66 -19.09
C LEU A 186 1.25 9.64 -19.74
N GLN A 187 0.91 9.15 -20.93
CA GLN A 187 1.75 8.17 -21.64
C GLN A 187 3.14 8.72 -22.01
N ARG A 188 3.28 10.04 -22.17
CA ARG A 188 4.59 10.68 -22.31
C ARG A 188 5.31 10.74 -20.97
N ALA A 189 4.64 11.19 -19.92
CA ALA A 189 5.20 11.29 -18.58
C ALA A 189 5.71 9.92 -18.09
N ILE A 190 4.93 8.85 -18.21
CA ILE A 190 5.34 7.49 -17.82
C ILE A 190 6.64 7.07 -18.53
N ARG A 191 6.76 7.32 -19.84
CA ARG A 191 7.98 7.00 -20.60
C ARG A 191 9.18 7.83 -20.15
N ASP A 192 8.97 9.11 -19.85
CA ASP A 192 10.05 9.99 -19.40
C ASP A 192 10.48 9.62 -17.97
N ILE A 193 9.53 9.32 -17.07
CA ILE A 193 9.80 8.83 -15.71
C ILE A 193 10.61 7.54 -15.77
N ALA A 194 10.20 6.56 -16.59
CA ALA A 194 10.92 5.30 -16.73
C ALA A 194 12.38 5.48 -17.19
N LYS A 195 12.64 6.50 -18.02
CA LYS A 195 14.01 6.84 -18.44
C LYS A 195 14.81 7.52 -17.34
N VAL A 196 14.21 8.51 -16.67
CA VAL A 196 14.88 9.31 -15.63
C VAL A 196 15.20 8.44 -14.41
N ASN A 197 14.27 7.57 -14.03
CA ASN A 197 14.41 6.70 -12.86
C ASN A 197 15.10 5.36 -13.21
N SER A 198 15.64 5.21 -14.42
CA SER A 198 16.23 3.94 -14.91
C SER A 198 17.41 3.41 -14.08
N LYS A 199 18.03 4.26 -13.26
CA LYS A 199 19.14 3.90 -12.36
C LYS A 199 18.76 4.02 -10.88
N SER A 200 17.53 4.41 -10.57
CA SER A 200 17.09 4.48 -9.18
C SER A 200 16.97 3.07 -8.62
N GLN A 201 17.47 2.87 -7.41
CA GLN A 201 17.47 1.57 -6.74
C GLN A 201 16.46 1.44 -5.61
N SER A 202 15.50 2.36 -5.45
CA SER A 202 14.35 2.02 -4.61
C SER A 202 14.40 2.37 -3.14
N ASN A 203 15.35 3.15 -2.59
CA ASN A 203 15.34 3.50 -1.16
C ASN A 203 16.45 4.49 -0.81
N GLY A 204 16.16 5.40 0.14
CA GLY A 204 17.04 6.49 0.56
C GLY A 204 18.36 5.99 1.13
N CYS A 205 19.44 6.25 0.38
CA CYS A 205 20.83 6.51 0.75
C CYS A 205 21.52 7.11 -0.49
#